data_AF-A0A3B0C3T6-F1
#
_entry.id   AF-A0A3B0C3T6-F1
#
_cell.length_a   1.000
_cell.length_b   1.000
_cell.length_c   1.000
_cell.angle_alpha   90.00
_cell.angle_beta   90.00
_cell.angle_gamma   90.00
#
_symmetry.space_group_name_H-M   'P 1'
#
loop_
_entity.id
_entity.type
_entity.pdbx_description
1 polymer ?
#
loop_
_entity_poly.entity_id
_entity_poly.type
_entity_poly.pdbx_seq_one_letter_code
_entity_poly.pdbx_strand_id
1 'polypeptide(L)' 'MRIKICLSVDGQEMKEDVVEIEDDKLAELTEEEVAAAAEAVVRSWADRKLSIAWEVEQPE' A
#
# COMPACT_ATOMS: atom_id res chain seq x y z
N MET A 1 6.98 3.74 13.27
CA MET A 1 5.78 2.89 13.12
C MET A 1 5.96 1.87 12.00
N ARG A 2 5.47 0.63 12.16
CA ARG A 2 5.52 -0.42 11.11
C ARG A 2 4.12 -0.75 10.61
N ILE A 3 3.94 -0.72 9.29
CA ILE A 3 2.68 -1.04 8.62
C ILE A 3 2.86 -2.35 7.85
N LYS A 4 2.07 -3.37 8.21
CA LYS A 4 1.99 -4.61 7.43
C LYS A 4 0.98 -4.42 6.30
N ILE A 5 1.40 -4.74 5.08
CA ILE A 5 0.55 -4.68 3.88
C ILE A 5 0.33 -6.12 3.41
N CYS A 6 -0.94 -6.50 3.25
CA CYS A 6 -1.36 -7.77 2.66
C CYS A 6 -2.16 -7.45 1.39
N LEU A 7 -1.57 -7.69 0.23
CA LEU A 7 -2.24 -7.56 -1.07
C LEU A 7 -2.93 -8.88 -1.40
N SER A 8 -4.24 -8.81 -1.67
CA SER A 8 -5.02 -9.94 -2.17
C SER A 8 -5.70 -9.59 -3.48
N VAL A 9 -5.78 -10.55 -4.40
CA VAL A 9 -6.53 -10.47 -5.66
C VAL A 9 -7.47 -11.66 -5.70
N ASP A 10 -8.76 -11.41 -5.90
CA ASP A 10 -9.82 -12.43 -5.86
C ASP A 10 -9.82 -13.28 -4.56
N GLY A 11 -9.57 -12.62 -3.42
CA GLY A 11 -9.50 -13.27 -2.11
C GLY A 11 -8.26 -14.14 -1.87
N GLN A 12 -7.38 -14.30 -2.87
CA GLN A 12 -6.09 -14.98 -2.69
C GLN A 12 -5.02 -13.95 -2.31
N GLU A 13 -4.26 -14.24 -1.26
CA GLU A 13 -3.12 -13.41 -0.86
C GLU A 13 -1.98 -13.56 -1.87
N MET A 14 -1.57 -12.45 -2.48
CA MET A 14 -0.53 -12.39 -3.50
C MET A 14 0.82 -11.99 -2.91
N LYS A 15 0.81 -11.07 -1.93
CA LYS A 15 2.03 -10.51 -1.37
C LYS A 15 1.80 -9.95 0.03
N GLU A 16 2.72 -10.29 0.93
CA GLU A 16 2.92 -9.59 2.18
C GLU A 16 4.16 -8.67 2.06
N ASP A 17 4.06 -7.47 2.62
CA ASP A 17 5.17 -6.53 2.72
C ASP A 17 5.07 -5.74 4.02
N VAL A 18 6.18 -5.14 4.44
CA VAL A 18 6.22 -4.27 5.63
C VAL A 18 6.87 -2.96 5.25
N VAL A 19 6.15 -1.87 5.50
CA VAL A 19 6.68 -0.51 5.31
C VAL A 19 6.88 0.12 6.68
N GLU A 20 8.05 0.73 6.86
CA GLU A 20 8.41 1.42 8.09
C GLU A 20 8.37 2.92 7.87
N ILE A 21 7.72 3.62 8.80
CA ILE A 21 7.74 5.07 8.89
C ILE A 21 8.60 5.44 10.09
N GLU A 22 9.65 6.21 9.86
CA GLU A 22 10.56 6.68 10.91
C GLU A 22 9.78 7.47 11.98
N ASP A 23 10.04 7.16 13.26
CA ASP A 23 9.28 7.73 14.38
C ASP A 23 9.49 9.25 14.51
N ASP A 24 10.65 9.76 14.11
CA ASP A 24 10.92 11.21 14.05
C ASP A 24 9.95 11.96 13.12
N LYS A 25 9.39 11.30 12.10
CA LYS A 25 8.40 11.89 11.19
C LYS A 25 6.99 11.91 11.77
N LEU A 26 6.77 11.21 12.88
CA LEU A 26 5.46 11.06 13.53
C LEU A 26 5.40 11.76 14.89
N ALA A 27 6.53 12.16 15.46
CA ALA A 27 6.64 12.66 16.84
C ALA A 27 5.80 13.92 17.12
N GLU A 28 5.51 14.74 16.10
CA GLU A 28 4.73 15.98 16.22
C GLU A 28 3.32 15.86 15.62
N LEU A 29 2.95 14.69 15.11
CA LEU A 29 1.66 14.48 14.45
C LEU A 29 0.58 14.06 15.44
N THR A 30 -0.62 14.59 15.24
CA THR A 30 -1.82 14.06 15.88
C THR A 30 -2.16 12.67 15.36
N GLU A 31 -3.00 11.92 16.08
CA GLU A 31 -3.43 10.59 15.64
C GLU A 31 -4.10 10.60 14.25
N GLU A 32 -4.88 11.65 13.93
CA GLU A 32 -5.48 11.84 12.61
C GLU A 32 -4.42 12.04 11.51
N GLU A 33 -3.38 12.81 11.80
CA GLU A 33 -2.28 13.04 10.87
C GLU A 33 -1.39 11.81 10.69
N VAL A 34 -1.18 11.01 11.75
CA VAL A 34 -0.48 9.72 11.65
C VAL A 34 -1.27 8.76 10.76
N ALA A 35 -2.59 8.72 10.88
CA ALA A 35 -3.44 7.90 10.02
C ALA A 35 -3.36 8.34 8.55
N ALA A 36 -3.41 9.65 8.29
CA ALA A 36 -3.26 10.19 6.94
C ALA A 36 -1.87 9.90 6.34
N ALA A 37 -0.81 10.00 7.15
CA ALA A 37 0.54 9.64 6.74
C ALA A 37 0.67 8.14 6.41
N ALA A 38 0.05 7.27 7.21
CA ALA A 38 0.00 5.83 6.95
C ALA A 38 -0.69 5.53 5.60
N GLU A 39 -1.83 6.17 5.33
CA GLU A 39 -2.56 6.02 4.06
C GLU A 39 -1.69 6.46 2.87
N ALA A 40 -1.03 7.62 2.97
CA ALA A 40 -0.15 8.12 1.92
C ALA A 40 1.00 7.15 1.62
N VAL A 41 1.59 6.55 2.66
CA VAL A 41 2.67 5.58 2.53
C VAL A 41 2.20 4.28 1.86
N VAL A 42 1.04 3.75 2.27
CA VAL A 42 0.47 2.54 1.65
C VAL A 42 0.11 2.79 0.18
N ARG A 43 -0.48 3.96 -0.14
CA ARG A 43 -0.76 4.35 -1.53
C ARG A 43 0.52 4.44 -2.36
N SER A 44 1.55 5.10 -1.84
CA SER A 44 2.84 5.18 -2.54
C SER A 44 3.49 3.81 -2.72
N TRP A 45 3.32 2.89 -1.77
CA TRP A 45 3.77 1.50 -1.93
C TRP A 45 3.03 0.82 -3.08
N ALA A 46 1.69 0.95 -3.12
CA ALA A 46 0.85 0.35 -4.16
C ALA A 46 1.24 0.88 -5.55
N ASP A 47 1.35 2.20 -5.71
CA ASP A 47 1.71 2.84 -6.98
C ASP A 47 3.07 2.37 -7.53
N ARG A 48 4.01 2.03 -6.63
CA ARG A 48 5.36 1.56 -7.02
C ARG A 48 5.43 0.06 -7.30
N LYS A 49 4.51 -0.73 -6.73
CA LYS A 49 4.60 -2.20 -6.73
C LYS A 49 3.56 -2.86 -7.63
N LEU A 50 2.44 -2.20 -7.87
CA LEU A 50 1.34 -2.74 -8.64
C LEU A 50 1.40 -2.21 -10.07
N SER A 51 1.22 -3.11 -11.01
CA SER A 51 0.97 -2.79 -12.42
C SER A 51 -0.04 -3.80 -12.93
N ILE A 52 -1.03 -3.31 -13.68
CA ILE A 52 -2.06 -4.14 -14.29
C ILE A 52 -1.90 -4.00 -15.79
N ALA A 53 -1.61 -5.11 -16.47
CA ALA A 53 -1.62 -5.21 -17.91
C ALA A 53 -2.92 -5.86 -18.37
N TRP A 54 -3.46 -5.42 -19.50
CA TRP A 54 -4.64 -6.02 -20.13
C TRP A 54 -4.55 -5.93 -21.65
N GLU A 55 -5.26 -6.83 -22.31
CA GLU A 55 -5.49 -6.83 -23.76
C GLU A 55 -6.97 -7.11 -24.04
N VAL A 56 -7.45 -6.68 -25.22
CA VAL A 56 -8.82 -6.98 -25.66
C VAL A 56 -8.78 -8.31 -26.41
N GLU A 57 -9.37 -9.35 -25.83
CA GLU A 57 -9.57 -10.62 -26.54
C GLU A 57 -10.57 -10.40 -27.69
N GLN A 58 -10.14 -10.70 -28.92
CA GLN A 58 -11.05 -10.73 -30.07
C GLN A 58 -11.84 -12.05 -30.03
N PRO A 59 -13.18 -12.00 -30.11
CA PRO A 59 -13.97 -13.22 -30.26
C PRO A 59 -13.66 -13.89 -31.61
N GLU A 60 -13.43 -15.20 -31.60
CA GLU A 60 -13.35 -16.05 -32.82
C GLU A 60 -14.68 -16.10 -33.58
#